data_AF-A0A9N9FEY6-F1
#
_entry.id   AF-A0A9N9FEY6-F1
#
_cell.length_a   1.000
_cell.length_b   1.000
_cell.length_c   1.000
_cell.angle_alpha   90.00
_cell.angle_beta   90.00
_cell.angle_gamma   90.00
#
_symmetry.space_group_name_H-M   'P 1'
#
loop_
_entity.id
_entity.type
_entity.pdbx_description
1 polymer ?
#
loop_
_entity_poly.entity_id
_entity_poly.type
_entity_poly.pdbx_seq_one_letter_code
_entity_poly.pdbx_strand_id
1 'polypeptide(L)'
;MQSFLSTPNFNKTFFYKEPQTLYKQFCNAFAYYKQVSLCNLNPNRQQLIKDCNFAWKQIKKEEEELSKNAVCQCDTLQKVKSATKKISEYEQMFLISMDELFKETLVSNIVNEKKIINEQETQFKKLKHHFKAQAKLAEKKVKLLNEGIVEKYEGPGRLSAAMIHSDF
;
A
#
# COMPACT_ATOMS: atom_id res chain seq x y z
N MET A 1 -13.44 -24.41 42.02
CA MET A 1 -14.27 -23.97 40.89
C MET A 1 -13.36 -23.30 39.87
N GLN A 2 -13.20 -23.88 38.67
CA GLN A 2 -12.46 -23.24 37.58
C GLN A 2 -13.35 -22.18 36.94
N SER A 3 -12.99 -20.90 37.08
CA SER A 3 -13.59 -19.83 36.31
C SER A 3 -13.04 -19.89 34.88
N PHE A 4 -13.89 -20.24 33.91
CA PHE A 4 -13.57 -20.06 32.51
C PHE A 4 -13.48 -18.56 32.23
N LEU A 5 -12.36 -18.10 31.66
CA LEU A 5 -12.21 -16.74 31.18
C LEU A 5 -13.21 -16.54 30.02
N SER A 6 -14.31 -15.84 30.30
CA SER A 6 -15.25 -15.43 29.26
C SER A 6 -14.62 -14.28 28.48
N THR A 7 -14.41 -14.47 27.18
CA THR A 7 -13.91 -13.38 26.32
C THR A 7 -15.01 -12.34 26.12
N PRO A 8 -14.74 -11.04 26.33
CA PRO A 8 -15.71 -9.99 26.07
C PRO A 8 -16.16 -10.01 24.60
N ASN A 9 -17.47 -9.99 24.39
CA ASN A 9 -18.08 -10.07 23.05
C ASN A 9 -18.15 -8.67 22.41
N PHE A 10 -17.19 -8.37 21.53
CA PHE A 10 -17.12 -7.08 20.83
C PHE A 10 -17.88 -7.09 19.51
N ASN A 11 -18.56 -5.99 19.19
CA ASN A 11 -19.40 -5.89 18.00
C ASN A 11 -18.57 -5.54 16.75
N LYS A 12 -18.55 -6.43 15.76
CA LYS A 12 -17.82 -6.24 14.49
C LYS A 12 -18.49 -5.24 13.53
N THR A 13 -19.77 -4.93 13.72
CA THR A 13 -20.56 -4.02 12.88
C THR A 13 -21.10 -2.83 13.69
N PHE A 14 -20.20 -2.06 14.29
CA PHE A 14 -20.56 -0.98 15.23
C PHE A 14 -21.25 0.22 14.56
N PHE A 15 -20.75 0.67 13.39
CA PHE A 15 -21.30 1.84 12.70
C PHE A 15 -22.26 1.48 11.58
N TYR A 16 -21.83 0.61 10.67
CA TYR A 16 -22.54 0.25 9.45
C TYR A 16 -22.79 -1.25 9.43
N LYS A 17 -24.05 -1.68 9.29
CA LYS A 17 -24.39 -3.11 9.20
C LYS A 17 -23.95 -3.72 7.87
N GLU A 18 -24.01 -2.94 6.79
CA GLU A 18 -23.63 -3.36 5.44
C GLU A 18 -22.62 -2.35 4.84
N PRO A 19 -21.32 -2.53 5.09
CA PRO A 19 -20.30 -1.62 4.60
C PRO A 19 -19.95 -1.90 3.12
N GLN A 20 -20.60 -1.18 2.21
CA GLN A 20 -20.32 -1.28 0.76
C GLN A 20 -19.06 -0.54 0.31
N THR A 21 -18.61 0.49 1.04
CA THR A 21 -17.43 1.29 0.67
C THR A 21 -16.24 0.99 1.57
N LEU A 22 -15.03 1.16 1.04
CA LEU A 22 -13.76 0.96 1.78
C LEU A 22 -13.72 1.78 3.07
N TYR A 23 -14.19 3.03 3.02
CA TYR A 23 -14.31 3.90 4.19
C TYR A 23 -15.28 3.32 5.25
N LYS A 24 -16.45 2.82 4.85
CA LYS A 24 -17.41 2.22 5.80
C LYS A 24 -16.84 0.96 6.45
N GLN A 25 -16.08 0.15 5.69
CA GLN A 25 -15.37 -1.02 6.22
C GLN A 25 -14.29 -0.60 7.22
N PHE A 26 -13.51 0.42 6.87
CA PHE A 26 -12.50 1.01 7.76
C PHE A 26 -13.13 1.52 9.07
N CYS A 27 -14.24 2.25 9.02
CA CYS A 27 -14.90 2.75 10.22
C CYS A 27 -15.31 1.62 11.18
N ASN A 28 -15.86 0.53 10.65
CA ASN A 28 -16.22 -0.63 11.47
C ASN A 28 -14.98 -1.33 12.07
N ALA A 29 -13.93 -1.52 11.27
CA ALA A 29 -12.68 -2.13 11.73
C ALA A 29 -11.98 -1.26 12.80
N PHE A 30 -11.96 0.05 12.60
CA PHE A 30 -11.40 1.01 13.56
C PHE A 30 -12.20 1.02 14.87
N ALA A 31 -13.52 0.95 14.79
CA ALA A 31 -14.37 0.85 15.97
C ALA A 31 -14.09 -0.42 16.78
N TYR A 32 -14.02 -1.56 16.09
CA TYR A 32 -13.69 -2.84 16.71
C TYR A 32 -12.31 -2.81 17.38
N TYR A 33 -11.30 -2.28 16.69
CA TYR A 33 -9.95 -2.10 17.23
C TYR A 33 -9.95 -1.26 18.52
N LYS A 34 -10.70 -0.14 18.54
CA LYS A 34 -10.81 0.73 19.72
C LYS A 34 -11.57 0.07 20.86
N GLN A 35 -12.63 -0.69 20.58
CA GLN A 35 -13.36 -1.47 21.60
C GLN A 35 -12.46 -2.49 22.28
N VAL A 36 -11.67 -3.24 21.50
CA VAL A 36 -10.70 -4.21 22.01
C VAL A 36 -9.61 -3.53 22.82
N SER A 37 -9.01 -2.46 22.27
CA SER A 37 -7.89 -1.75 22.90
C SER A 37 -8.27 -1.09 24.23
N LEU A 38 -9.47 -0.52 24.31
CA LEU A 38 -9.96 0.17 25.51
C LEU A 38 -10.74 -0.75 26.45
N CYS A 39 -10.95 -2.03 26.07
CA CYS A 39 -11.84 -2.96 26.75
C CYS A 39 -13.23 -2.36 27.06
N ASN A 40 -13.72 -1.47 26.18
CA ASN A 40 -14.98 -0.77 26.36
C ASN A 40 -16.00 -1.29 25.34
N LEU A 41 -17.09 -1.87 25.84
CA LEU A 41 -18.16 -2.44 25.03
C LEU A 41 -18.98 -1.35 24.32
N ASN A 42 -19.13 -0.16 24.92
CA ASN A 42 -19.93 0.94 24.41
C ASN A 42 -19.13 2.26 24.37
N PRO A 43 -18.15 2.39 23.47
CA PRO A 43 -17.41 3.65 23.29
C PRO A 43 -18.32 4.76 22.78
N ASN A 44 -18.00 6.02 23.12
CA ASN A 44 -18.73 7.18 22.64
C ASN A 44 -18.70 7.25 21.11
N ARG A 45 -19.86 6.99 20.49
CA ARG A 45 -20.03 6.90 19.04
C ARG A 45 -19.57 8.17 18.31
N GLN A 46 -19.84 9.36 18.85
CA GLN A 46 -19.51 10.62 18.20
C GLN A 46 -17.99 10.89 18.22
N GLN A 47 -17.35 10.66 19.37
CA GLN A 47 -15.89 10.82 19.47
C GLN A 47 -15.17 9.82 18.57
N LEU A 48 -15.64 8.57 18.55
CA LEU A 48 -15.07 7.51 17.73
C LEU A 48 -15.16 7.82 16.23
N ILE A 49 -16.24 8.46 15.76
CA ILE A 49 -16.35 8.92 14.36
C ILE A 49 -15.35 10.04 14.07
N LYS A 50 -15.14 10.99 14.99
CA LYS A 50 -14.15 12.06 14.83
C LYS A 50 -12.74 11.49 14.72
N ASP A 51 -12.38 10.60 15.64
CA ASP A 51 -11.08 9.92 15.66
C ASP A 51 -10.88 9.08 14.40
N CYS A 52 -11.92 8.35 13.97
CA CYS A 52 -11.90 7.56 12.75
C CYS A 52 -11.69 8.45 11.51
N ASN A 53 -12.37 9.59 11.42
CA ASN A 53 -12.20 10.53 10.32
C ASN A 53 -10.80 11.13 10.30
N PHE A 54 -10.24 11.44 11.48
CA PHE A 54 -8.87 11.91 11.59
C PHE A 54 -7.88 10.84 11.12
N ALA A 55 -8.01 9.60 11.60
CA ALA A 55 -7.16 8.48 11.19
C ALA A 55 -7.25 8.21 9.68
N TRP A 56 -8.47 8.23 9.12
CA TRP A 56 -8.69 8.07 7.67
C TRP A 56 -8.01 9.16 6.84
N LYS A 57 -8.05 10.41 7.31
CA LYS A 57 -7.34 11.53 6.67
C LYS A 57 -5.81 11.35 6.71
N GLN A 58 -5.26 10.88 7.82
CA GLN A 58 -3.82 10.61 7.93
C GLN A 58 -3.40 9.51 6.96
N ILE A 59 -4.14 8.41 6.90
CA ILE A 59 -3.87 7.31 5.95
C ILE A 59 -3.89 7.81 4.51
N LYS A 60 -4.88 8.63 4.14
CA LYS A 60 -4.94 9.22 2.79
C LYS A 60 -3.78 10.16 2.51
N LYS A 61 -3.33 10.94 3.49
CA LYS A 61 -2.19 11.84 3.34
C LYS A 61 -0.89 11.06 3.17
N GLU A 62 -0.70 9.99 3.94
CA GLU A 62 0.42 9.05 3.78
C GLU A 62 0.39 8.38 2.41
N GLU A 63 -0.81 8.03 1.90
CA GLU A 63 -1.00 7.46 0.56
C GLU A 63 -0.64 8.46 -0.54
N GLU A 64 -0.98 9.75 -0.37
CA GLU A 64 -0.55 10.84 -1.27
C GLU A 64 0.96 11.14 -1.17
N GLU A 65 1.57 10.92 0.01
CA GLU A 65 3.01 11.08 0.25
C GLU A 65 3.84 9.87 -0.20
N LEU A 66 3.21 8.74 -0.54
CA LEU A 66 3.92 7.61 -1.13
C LEU A 66 4.57 8.03 -2.44
N SER A 67 5.89 7.78 -2.54
CA SER A 67 6.60 7.95 -3.81
C SER A 67 5.88 7.15 -4.89
N LYS A 68 5.68 7.76 -6.06
CA LYS A 68 5.09 7.10 -7.24
C LYS A 68 5.73 5.74 -7.54
N ASN A 69 7.03 5.60 -7.27
CA ASN A 69 7.74 4.33 -7.42
C ASN A 69 7.23 3.25 -6.44
N ALA A 70 6.97 3.60 -5.18
CA ALA A 70 6.43 2.68 -4.19
C ALA A 70 5.03 2.19 -4.58
N VAL A 71 4.16 3.09 -5.06
CA VAL A 71 2.82 2.73 -5.57
C VAL A 71 2.94 1.75 -6.74
N CYS A 72 3.77 2.07 -7.74
CA CYS A 72 3.98 1.18 -8.88
C CYS A 72 4.55 -0.19 -8.45
N GLN A 73 5.43 -0.24 -7.45
CA GLN A 73 5.94 -1.51 -6.91
C GLN A 73 4.81 -2.34 -6.28
N CYS A 74 3.96 -1.72 -5.46
CA CYS A 74 2.79 -2.39 -4.87
C CYS A 74 1.85 -2.94 -5.95
N ASP A 75 1.54 -2.15 -6.98
CA ASP A 75 0.67 -2.57 -8.09
C ASP A 75 1.23 -3.79 -8.84
N THR A 76 2.55 -3.78 -9.13
CA THR A 76 3.20 -4.92 -9.81
C THR A 76 3.13 -6.20 -8.95
N LEU A 77 3.35 -6.08 -7.64
CA LEU A 77 3.24 -7.20 -6.71
C LEU A 77 1.81 -7.74 -6.61
N GLN A 78 0.81 -6.85 -6.58
CA GLN A 78 -0.60 -7.26 -6.56
C GLN A 78 -0.99 -8.02 -7.82
N LYS A 79 -0.52 -7.59 -9.00
CA LYS A 79 -0.75 -8.29 -10.27
C LYS A 79 -0.08 -9.68 -10.29
N VAL A 80 1.12 -9.80 -9.75
CA VAL A 80 1.77 -11.12 -9.60
C VAL A 80 0.96 -12.00 -8.65
N LYS A 81 0.48 -11.46 -7.53
CA LYS A 81 -0.35 -12.20 -6.56
C LYS A 81 -1.68 -12.65 -7.14
N SER A 82 -2.32 -11.84 -7.99
CA SER A 82 -3.57 -12.23 -8.64
C SER A 82 -3.35 -13.28 -9.73
N ALA A 83 -2.32 -13.13 -10.56
CA ALA A 83 -1.95 -14.10 -11.60
C ALA A 83 -1.56 -15.46 -11.01
N THR A 84 -0.77 -15.47 -9.93
CA THR A 84 -0.39 -16.70 -9.20
C THR A 84 -1.61 -17.42 -8.63
N LYS A 85 -2.57 -16.68 -8.06
CA LYS A 85 -3.85 -17.24 -7.60
C LYS A 85 -4.62 -17.89 -8.74
N LYS A 86 -4.75 -17.22 -9.89
CA LYS A 86 -5.42 -17.79 -11.07
C LYS A 86 -4.74 -19.06 -11.59
N ILE A 87 -3.41 -19.08 -11.65
CA ILE A 87 -2.66 -20.28 -12.05
C ILE A 87 -3.00 -21.44 -11.13
N SER A 88 -2.98 -21.22 -9.81
CA SER A 88 -3.36 -22.28 -8.86
C SER A 88 -4.80 -22.75 -9.05
N GLU A 89 -5.74 -21.85 -9.37
CA GLU A 89 -7.13 -22.21 -9.67
C GLU A 89 -7.23 -23.04 -10.96
N TYR A 90 -6.52 -22.67 -12.02
CA TYR A 90 -6.47 -23.43 -13.27
C TYR A 90 -5.82 -24.80 -13.10
N GLU A 91 -4.77 -24.90 -12.29
CA GLU A 91 -4.13 -26.18 -11.97
C GLU A 91 -5.08 -27.12 -11.21
N GLN A 92 -5.86 -26.60 -10.26
CA GLN A 92 -6.89 -27.40 -9.57
C GLN A 92 -8.01 -27.85 -10.54
N MET A 93 -8.46 -26.95 -11.41
CA MET A 93 -9.46 -27.30 -12.43
C MET A 93 -8.94 -28.36 -13.40
N PHE A 94 -7.68 -28.29 -13.79
CA PHE A 94 -7.04 -29.23 -14.70
C PHE A 94 -7.03 -30.66 -14.14
N LEU A 95 -6.75 -30.82 -12.84
CA LEU A 95 -6.72 -32.12 -12.17
C LEU A 95 -8.09 -32.81 -12.11
N ILE A 96 -9.18 -32.04 -11.98
CA ILE A 96 -10.54 -32.56 -11.82
C ILE A 96 -11.23 -32.75 -13.18
N SER A 97 -10.72 -32.09 -14.23
CA SER A 97 -11.34 -32.11 -15.55
C SER A 97 -11.10 -33.41 -16.29
N MET A 98 -12.14 -33.95 -16.91
CA MET A 98 -12.07 -35.13 -17.79
C MET A 98 -12.10 -34.76 -19.28
N ASP A 99 -12.57 -33.57 -19.62
CA ASP A 99 -12.63 -33.05 -20.99
C ASP A 99 -11.25 -32.56 -21.45
N GLU A 100 -10.74 -33.18 -22.52
CA GLU A 100 -9.41 -32.91 -23.06
C GLU A 100 -9.31 -31.53 -23.75
N LEU A 101 -10.36 -31.09 -24.45
CA LEU A 101 -10.39 -29.75 -25.08
C LEU A 101 -10.38 -28.64 -24.02
N PHE A 102 -11.07 -28.89 -22.90
CA PHE A 102 -11.07 -27.98 -21.77
C PHE A 102 -9.69 -27.92 -21.10
N LYS A 103 -9.01 -29.05 -20.94
CA LYS A 103 -7.63 -29.10 -20.43
C LYS A 103 -6.64 -28.30 -21.29
N GLU A 104 -6.72 -28.42 -22.61
CA GLU A 104 -5.88 -27.64 -23.53
C GLU A 104 -6.09 -26.12 -23.32
N THR A 105 -7.35 -25.71 -23.15
CA THR A 105 -7.71 -24.32 -22.86
C THR A 105 -7.13 -23.85 -21.52
N LEU A 106 -7.20 -24.67 -20.48
CA LEU A 106 -6.61 -24.38 -19.17
C LEU A 106 -5.09 -24.24 -19.24
N VAL A 107 -4.40 -25.12 -19.99
CA VAL A 107 -2.95 -25.03 -20.20
C VAL A 107 -2.58 -23.72 -20.89
N SER A 108 -3.31 -23.33 -21.95
CA SER A 108 -3.12 -22.05 -22.63
C SER A 108 -3.27 -20.86 -21.67
N ASN A 109 -4.31 -20.87 -20.83
CA ASN A 109 -4.54 -19.83 -19.83
C ASN A 109 -3.41 -19.76 -18.78
N ILE A 110 -2.91 -20.91 -18.32
CA ILE A 110 -1.74 -20.97 -17.41
C ILE A 110 -0.51 -20.34 -18.07
N VAL A 111 -0.24 -20.64 -19.34
CA VAL A 111 0.88 -20.04 -20.09
C VAL A 111 0.74 -18.52 -20.19
N ASN A 112 -0.47 -18.03 -20.48
CA ASN A 112 -0.76 -16.60 -20.55
C ASN A 112 -0.53 -15.89 -19.21
N GLU A 113 -1.02 -16.45 -18.09
CA GLU A 113 -0.80 -15.88 -16.75
C GLU A 113 0.68 -15.94 -16.33
N LYS A 114 1.42 -17.00 -16.72
CA LYS A 114 2.88 -17.07 -16.52
C LYS A 114 3.62 -15.97 -17.28
N LYS A 115 3.17 -15.63 -18.49
CA LYS A 115 3.74 -14.51 -19.26
C LYS A 115 3.52 -13.17 -18.53
N ILE A 116 2.32 -12.96 -18.00
CA ILE A 116 2.01 -11.76 -17.18
C ILE A 116 2.94 -11.67 -15.98
N ILE A 117 3.17 -12.77 -15.26
CA ILE A 117 4.10 -12.78 -14.11
C ILE A 117 5.51 -12.35 -14.54
N ASN A 118 6.05 -12.93 -15.61
CA ASN A 118 7.39 -12.59 -16.09
C ASN A 118 7.54 -11.11 -16.50
N GLU A 119 6.51 -10.56 -17.17
CA GLU A 119 6.47 -9.14 -17.52
C GLU A 119 6.47 -8.25 -16.28
N GLN A 120 5.64 -8.57 -15.27
CA GLN A 120 5.57 -7.81 -14.02
C GLN A 120 6.87 -7.92 -13.20
N GLU A 121 7.51 -9.08 -13.15
CA GLU A 121 8.81 -9.26 -12.48
C GLU A 121 9.91 -8.41 -13.13
N THR A 122 9.90 -8.33 -14.46
CA THR A 122 10.83 -7.50 -15.22
C THR A 122 10.60 -6.01 -14.92
N GLN A 123 9.34 -5.57 -14.87
CA GLN A 123 8.99 -4.21 -14.47
C GLN A 123 9.42 -3.91 -13.04
N PHE A 124 9.19 -4.83 -12.11
CA PHE A 124 9.58 -4.68 -10.70
C PHE A 124 11.10 -4.50 -10.54
N LYS A 125 11.91 -5.29 -11.27
CA LYS A 125 13.38 -5.12 -11.30
C LYS A 125 13.77 -3.71 -11.73
N LYS A 126 13.16 -3.17 -12.80
CA LYS A 126 13.42 -1.79 -13.27
C LYS A 126 13.09 -0.75 -12.20
N LEU A 127 11.92 -0.86 -11.57
CA LEU A 127 11.49 0.05 -10.50
C LEU A 127 12.47 0.06 -9.33
N LYS A 128 12.98 -1.12 -8.94
CA LYS A 128 14.00 -1.27 -7.89
C LYS A 128 15.33 -0.61 -8.27
N HIS A 129 15.74 -0.70 -9.54
CA HIS A 129 16.92 0.00 -10.03
C HIS A 129 16.75 1.52 -10.01
N HIS A 130 15.61 2.03 -10.47
CA HIS A 130 15.31 3.47 -10.42
C HIS A 130 15.31 4.00 -8.98
N PHE A 131 14.72 3.26 -8.04
CA PHE A 131 14.73 3.62 -6.63
C PHE A 131 16.17 3.76 -6.09
N LYS A 132 17.02 2.76 -6.35
CA LYS A 132 18.44 2.80 -5.94
C LYS A 132 19.20 3.98 -6.57
N ALA A 133 18.95 4.28 -7.84
CA ALA A 133 19.58 5.41 -8.52
C ALA A 133 19.14 6.75 -7.90
N GLN A 134 17.86 6.90 -7.60
CA GLN A 134 17.31 8.09 -6.95
C GLN A 134 17.87 8.29 -5.54
N ALA A 135 18.00 7.21 -4.76
CA ALA A 135 18.63 7.25 -3.43
C ALA A 135 20.09 7.74 -3.51
N LYS A 136 20.90 7.19 -4.43
CA LYS A 136 22.29 7.62 -4.65
C LYS A 136 22.37 9.10 -5.07
N LEU A 137 21.46 9.57 -5.90
CA LEU A 137 21.41 10.98 -6.31
C LEU A 137 21.05 11.89 -5.14
N ALA A 138 20.11 11.49 -4.28
CA ALA A 138 19.75 12.23 -3.07
C ALA A 138 20.95 12.34 -2.12
N GLU A 139 21.66 11.24 -1.86
CA GLU A 139 22.88 11.23 -1.04
C GLU A 139 23.96 12.18 -1.59
N LYS A 140 24.19 12.16 -2.91
CA LYS A 140 25.13 13.08 -3.55
C LYS A 140 24.73 14.54 -3.37
N LYS A 141 23.45 14.87 -3.55
CA LYS A 141 22.95 16.24 -3.33
C LYS A 141 23.12 16.70 -1.88
N VAL A 142 22.88 15.81 -0.91
CA VAL A 142 23.08 16.11 0.52
C VAL A 142 24.56 16.36 0.83
N LYS A 143 25.48 15.56 0.26
CA LYS A 143 26.93 15.80 0.41
C LYS A 143 27.35 17.17 -0.13
N LEU A 144 26.94 17.50 -1.35
CA LEU A 144 27.24 18.79 -1.97
C LEU A 144 26.66 19.99 -1.21
N LEU A 145 25.49 19.79 -0.58
CA LEU A 145 24.88 20.80 0.30
C LEU A 145 25.73 21.01 1.56
N ASN A 146 26.17 19.92 2.19
CA ASN A 146 27.01 19.98 3.40
C ASN A 146 28.40 20.57 3.13
N GLU A 147 28.96 20.32 1.95
CA GLU A 147 30.24 20.87 1.50
C GLU A 147 30.14 22.34 1.08
N GLY A 148 28.93 22.93 1.08
CA GLY A 148 28.70 24.33 0.69
C GLY A 148 28.86 24.60 -0.80
N ILE A 149 29.01 23.56 -1.63
CA ILE A 149 29.16 23.66 -3.10
C ILE A 149 27.82 24.01 -3.74
N VAL A 150 26.72 23.51 -3.17
CA VAL A 150 25.36 23.73 -3.69
C VAL A 150 24.48 24.28 -2.58
N GLU A 151 23.69 25.30 -2.89
CA GLU A 151 22.72 25.88 -1.96
C GLU A 151 21.30 25.43 -2.32
N LYS A 152 20.47 25.14 -1.30
CA LYS A 152 19.07 24.78 -1.50
C LYS A 152 18.23 26.04 -1.68
N TYR A 153 17.59 26.16 -2.84
CA TYR A 153 16.67 27.25 -3.13
C TYR A 153 15.27 26.95 -2.58
N GLU A 154 14.86 27.67 -1.53
CA GLU A 154 13.57 27.46 -0.84
C GLU A 154 12.38 28.08 -1.61
N GLY A 155 12.60 29.05 -2.50
CA GLY A 155 11.51 29.66 -3.28
C GLY A 155 11.94 30.87 -4.13
N PRO A 156 11.10 31.28 -5.10
CA PRO A 156 11.41 32.39 -6.01
C PRO A 156 11.57 33.73 -5.26
N GLY A 157 12.58 34.53 -5.64
CA GLY A 157 12.82 35.87 -5.09
C GLY A 157 14.07 35.97 -4.19
N ARG A 158 14.74 34.85 -3.89
CA ARG A 158 16.04 34.88 -3.21
C ARG A 158 17.13 35.16 -4.25
N LEU A 159 17.93 36.20 -4.05
CA LEU A 159 19.07 36.47 -4.92
C LEU A 159 20.01 35.26 -4.88
N SER A 160 20.46 34.81 -6.06
CA SER A 160 21.43 33.72 -6.12
C SER A 160 22.73 34.15 -5.43
N ALA A 161 23.49 33.22 -4.87
CA ALA A 161 24.78 33.52 -4.25
C ALA A 161 25.71 34.30 -5.22
N ALA A 162 25.64 34.02 -6.52
CA ALA A 162 26.36 34.74 -7.57
C ALA A 162 25.94 36.22 -7.72
N MET A 163 24.71 36.58 -7.36
CA MET A 163 24.22 37.96 -7.35
C MET A 163 24.52 38.70 -6.04
N ILE A 164 24.74 37.97 -4.94
CA ILE A 164 25.07 38.54 -3.63
C ILE A 164 26.59 38.75 -3.50
N HIS A 165 27.39 37.84 -4.06
CA HIS A 165 28.85 37.90 -4.06
C HIS A 165 29.38 38.27 -5.45
N SER A 166 28.90 39.40 -6.00
CA SER A 166 29.41 39.95 -7.26
C SER A 166 30.69 40.75 -7.02
N ASP A 167 31.74 40.10 -6.51
CA ASP A 167 33.09 40.69 -6.47
C ASP A 167 33.84 40.29 -7.75
N PHE A 168 33.38 40.84 -8.87
CA PHE A 168 34.10 41.00 -10.14
C PHE A 168 33.61 42.27 -10.83
#